data_AF-A0A1T1AW40-F1
#
_entry.id   AF-A0A1T1AW40-F1
#
_cell.length_a   1.000
_cell.length_b   1.000
_cell.length_c   1.000
_cell.angle_alpha   90.00
_cell.angle_beta   90.00
_cell.angle_gamma   90.00
#
_symmetry.space_group_name_H-M   'P 1'
#
loop_
_entity.id
_entity.type
_entity.pdbx_description
1 polymer ?
#
loop_
_entity_poly.entity_id
_entity_poly.type
_entity_poly.pdbx_seq_one_letter_code
_entity_poly.pdbx_strand_id
1 'polypeptide(L)'
;MRNAKAARVILRTVVLAIRAVEDGSASFDEDSTSSRWSAALGAARSRLAMVRYELTEKSHAPCLDFVEPMVLIDALDAALWFGQSCTDASRLTNMEAMIAAEVVIDSLDEFLRECDALEKPEIALVH
;
A
#
# COMPACT_ATOMS: atom_id res chain seq x y z
N MET A 1 -12.79 7.43 -3.25
CA MET A 1 -11.33 7.68 -3.27
C MET A 1 -10.64 7.98 -1.94
N ARG A 2 -11.34 8.43 -0.87
CA ARG A 2 -10.71 8.70 0.43
C ARG A 2 -9.91 7.52 0.99
N ASN A 3 -10.44 6.30 0.87
CA ASN A 3 -9.79 5.09 1.41
C ASN A 3 -8.48 4.73 0.67
N ALA A 4 -8.44 4.83 -0.66
CA ALA A 4 -7.21 4.64 -1.45
C ALA A 4 -6.15 5.70 -1.10
N LYS A 5 -6.54 6.97 -0.99
CA LYS A 5 -5.64 8.06 -0.56
C LYS A 5 -5.10 7.82 0.86
N ALA A 6 -5.92 7.31 1.77
CA ALA A 6 -5.49 6.97 3.13
C ALA A 6 -4.52 5.79 3.16
N ALA A 7 -4.77 4.71 2.40
CA ALA A 7 -3.85 3.57 2.29
C ALA A 7 -2.47 4.02 1.78
N ARG A 8 -2.45 4.85 0.73
CA ARG A 8 -1.23 5.44 0.20
C ARG A 8 -0.45 6.25 1.24
N VAL A 9 -1.12 7.08 2.04
CA VAL A 9 -0.47 7.87 3.10
C VAL A 9 0.15 6.96 4.15
N ILE A 10 -0.53 5.89 4.55
CA ILE A 10 0.01 4.93 5.52
C ILE A 10 1.29 4.28 4.99
N LEU A 11 1.28 3.80 3.74
CA LEU A 11 2.46 3.21 3.10
C LEU A 11 3.62 4.20 2.99
N ARG A 12 3.35 5.46 2.61
CA ARG A 12 4.38 6.52 2.58
C ARG A 12 4.98 6.78 3.95
N THR A 13 4.17 6.75 5.02
CA THR A 13 4.67 6.87 6.39
C THR A 13 5.60 5.72 6.76
N VAL A 14 5.28 4.49 6.36
CA VAL A 14 6.17 3.33 6.56
C VAL A 14 7.50 3.52 5.84
N VAL A 15 7.49 3.93 4.57
CA VAL A 15 8.71 4.25 3.80
C VAL A 15 9.55 5.32 4.51
N LEU A 16 8.93 6.41 4.96
CA LEU A 16 9.64 7.47 5.67
C LEU A 16 10.22 7.01 7.01
N ALA A 17 9.48 6.18 7.75
CA ALA A 17 9.96 5.61 9.01
C ALA A 17 11.15 4.68 8.79
N ILE A 18 11.14 3.85 7.74
CA ILE A 18 12.28 3.01 7.36
C ILE A 18 13.50 3.87 7.02
N ARG A 19 13.34 4.92 6.22
CA ARG A 19 14.45 5.84 5.88
C ARG A 19 15.07 6.50 7.11
N ALA A 20 14.23 6.92 8.06
CA ALA A 20 14.70 7.48 9.32
C ALA A 20 15.49 6.47 10.18
N VAL A 21 15.24 5.17 10.04
CA VAL A 21 16.07 4.13 10.68
C VAL A 21 17.41 4.00 9.98
N GLU A 22 17.40 3.91 8.64
CA GLU A 22 18.61 3.71 7.85
C GLU A 22 19.57 4.91 7.93
N ASP A 23 19.07 6.13 8.09
CA ASP A 23 19.89 7.34 8.26
C ASP A 23 20.27 7.64 9.73
N GLY A 24 19.78 6.83 10.67
CA GLY A 24 20.05 6.96 12.10
C GLY A 24 19.26 8.07 12.82
N SER A 25 18.32 8.74 12.14
CA SER A 25 17.45 9.76 12.75
C SER A 25 16.41 9.18 13.71
N ALA A 26 16.12 7.89 13.59
CA ALA A 26 15.28 7.12 14.48
C ALA A 26 15.97 5.80 14.85
N SER A 27 16.00 5.46 16.13
CA SER A 27 16.26 4.11 16.57
C SER A 27 15.02 3.53 17.22
N PHE A 28 14.90 2.23 17.14
CA PHE A 28 13.87 1.48 17.84
C PHE A 28 14.56 0.24 18.45
N ASP A 29 14.00 -0.31 19.52
CA ASP A 29 14.62 -1.43 20.26
C ASP A 29 15.10 -2.57 19.37
N GLU A 30 16.27 -3.15 19.66
CA GLU A 30 17.05 -4.05 18.77
C GLU A 30 16.32 -5.33 18.34
N ASP A 31 15.29 -5.77 19.06
CA ASP A 31 14.50 -6.98 18.70
C ASP A 31 13.54 -6.77 17.51
N SER A 32 13.62 -5.62 16.86
CA SER A 32 12.54 -5.14 16.02
C SER A 32 12.84 -5.26 14.53
N THR A 33 12.54 -6.45 14.02
CA THR A 33 12.59 -6.80 12.60
C THR A 33 11.58 -6.00 11.77
N SER A 34 11.66 -6.13 10.43
CA SER A 34 10.70 -5.58 9.47
C SER A 34 9.23 -5.94 9.78
N SER A 35 8.97 -6.98 10.56
CA SER A 35 7.65 -7.35 11.08
C SER A 35 6.92 -6.22 11.84
N ARG A 36 7.65 -5.26 12.41
CA ARG A 36 7.07 -4.06 13.08
C ARG A 36 6.10 -3.27 12.19
N TRP A 37 6.30 -3.31 10.87
CA TRP A 37 5.50 -2.54 9.93
C TRP A 37 4.15 -3.22 9.65
N SER A 38 3.98 -4.48 10.09
CA SER A 38 2.78 -5.28 9.87
C SER A 38 1.49 -4.59 10.33
N ALA A 39 1.46 -3.98 11.51
CA ALA A 39 0.26 -3.30 11.99
C ALA A 39 -0.16 -2.13 11.07
N ALA A 40 0.83 -1.38 10.55
CA ALA A 40 0.59 -0.31 9.61
C ALA A 40 0.13 -0.86 8.24
N LEU A 41 0.74 -1.93 7.76
CA LEU A 41 0.30 -2.60 6.52
C LEU A 41 -1.11 -3.18 6.64
N GLY A 42 -1.45 -3.81 7.76
CA GLY A 42 -2.81 -4.28 8.05
C GLY A 42 -3.84 -3.16 8.04
N ALA A 43 -3.48 -1.97 8.54
CA ALA A 43 -4.32 -0.79 8.43
C ALA A 43 -4.49 -0.30 6.98
N ALA A 44 -3.42 -0.26 6.19
CA ALA A 44 -3.49 0.08 4.76
C ALA A 44 -4.32 -0.94 3.96
N ARG A 45 -4.12 -2.23 4.21
CA ARG A 45 -4.90 -3.35 3.63
C ARG A 45 -6.40 -3.20 3.93
N SER A 46 -6.74 -2.87 5.18
CA SER A 46 -8.14 -2.64 5.58
C SER A 46 -8.78 -1.49 4.79
N ARG A 47 -8.02 -0.43 4.48
CA ARG A 47 -8.51 0.67 3.64
C ARG A 47 -8.72 0.24 2.20
N LEU A 48 -7.80 -0.54 1.62
CA LEU A 48 -7.95 -1.04 0.26
C LEU A 48 -9.12 -2.04 0.15
N ALA A 49 -9.36 -2.87 1.16
CA ALA A 49 -10.53 -3.76 1.21
C ALA A 49 -11.85 -2.96 1.13
N MET A 50 -11.92 -1.78 1.76
CA MET A 50 -13.09 -0.89 1.64
C MET A 50 -13.25 -0.30 0.24
N VAL A 51 -12.14 0.01 -0.45
CA VAL A 51 -12.21 0.47 -1.85
C VAL A 51 -12.74 -0.65 -2.75
N ARG A 52 -12.22 -1.88 -2.58
CA ARG A 52 -12.72 -3.04 -3.33
C ARG A 52 -14.22 -3.23 -3.11
N TYR A 53 -14.66 -3.20 -1.85
CA TYR A 53 -16.08 -3.28 -1.50
C TYR A 53 -16.90 -2.19 -2.20
N GLU A 54 -16.44 -0.94 -2.17
CA GLU A 54 -17.11 0.17 -2.85
C GLU A 54 -17.19 0.00 -4.38
N LEU A 55 -16.21 -0.67 -5.00
CA LEU A 55 -16.16 -0.93 -6.44
C LEU A 55 -16.89 -2.21 -6.87
N THR A 56 -17.10 -3.19 -5.98
CA THR A 56 -17.79 -4.44 -6.36
C THR A 56 -19.27 -4.44 -6.00
N GLU A 57 -19.66 -3.72 -4.94
CA GLU A 57 -21.01 -3.77 -4.37
C GLU A 57 -21.90 -2.59 -4.78
N LYS A 58 -21.34 -1.56 -5.44
CA LYS A 58 -22.13 -0.45 -5.99
C LYS A 58 -22.58 -0.77 -7.41
N SER A 59 -23.89 -0.68 -7.64
CA SER A 59 -24.47 -0.63 -8.98
C SER A 59 -23.85 0.53 -9.78
N HIS A 60 -23.40 0.26 -11.00
CA HIS A 60 -22.63 1.17 -11.88
C HIS A 60 -21.17 1.44 -11.49
N ALA A 61 -20.53 0.55 -10.73
CA ALA A 61 -19.09 0.71 -10.50
C ALA A 61 -18.30 0.65 -11.83
N PRO A 62 -17.32 1.54 -12.03
CA PRO A 62 -16.48 1.52 -13.22
C PRO A 62 -15.65 0.23 -13.25
N CYS A 63 -15.40 -0.33 -14.44
CA CYS A 63 -14.41 -1.40 -14.64
C CYS A 63 -13.00 -0.83 -14.45
N LEU A 64 -12.61 -0.62 -13.20
CA LEU A 64 -11.25 -0.29 -12.81
C LEU A 64 -10.57 -1.56 -12.32
N ASP A 65 -9.35 -1.80 -12.79
CA ASP A 65 -8.55 -2.94 -12.34
C ASP A 65 -7.94 -2.65 -10.95
N PHE A 66 -8.76 -2.79 -9.91
CA PHE A 66 -8.35 -2.57 -8.53
C PHE A 66 -7.70 -3.82 -7.89
N VAL A 67 -7.50 -4.90 -8.66
CA VAL A 67 -7.00 -6.17 -8.12
C VAL A 67 -5.51 -6.05 -7.77
N GLU A 68 -4.73 -5.34 -8.58
CA GLU A 68 -3.27 -5.28 -8.43
C GLU A 68 -2.79 -4.64 -7.11
N PRO A 69 -3.26 -3.46 -6.67
CA PRO A 69 -2.85 -2.88 -5.38
C PRO A 69 -3.19 -3.78 -4.18
N MET A 70 -4.31 -4.51 -4.25
CA MET A 70 -4.75 -5.45 -3.21
C MET A 70 -3.85 -6.68 -3.15
N VAL A 71 -3.44 -7.23 -4.29
CA VAL A 71 -2.54 -8.40 -4.33
C VAL A 71 -1.15 -8.03 -3.81
N LEU A 72 -0.64 -6.86 -4.19
CA LEU A 72 0.68 -6.39 -3.78
C LEU A 72 0.75 -6.14 -2.26
N ILE A 73 -0.28 -5.53 -1.66
CA ILE A 73 -0.28 -5.30 -0.22
C ILE A 73 -0.44 -6.59 0.58
N ASP A 74 -1.23 -7.55 0.08
CA ASP A 74 -1.42 -8.87 0.71
C ASP A 74 -0.11 -9.67 0.67
N ALA A 75 0.61 -9.62 -0.46
CA ALA A 75 1.93 -10.24 -0.61
C ALA A 75 2.98 -9.61 0.34
N LEU A 76 3.00 -8.28 0.45
CA LEU A 76 3.91 -7.58 1.36
C LEU A 76 3.62 -7.89 2.83
N ASP A 77 2.36 -7.84 3.25
CA ASP A 77 1.97 -8.22 4.62
C ASP A 77 2.37 -9.67 4.90
N ALA A 78 2.05 -10.61 4.00
CA ALA A 78 2.44 -12.01 4.12
C ALA A 78 3.96 -12.20 4.24
N ALA A 79 4.76 -11.48 3.43
CA ALA A 79 6.22 -11.54 3.48
C ALA A 79 6.81 -11.06 4.82
N LEU A 80 6.14 -10.11 5.50
CA LEU A 80 6.54 -9.67 6.84
C LEU A 80 6.08 -10.62 7.95
N TRP A 81 4.99 -11.37 7.75
CA TRP A 81 4.50 -12.38 8.68
C TRP A 81 5.18 -13.76 8.54
N PHE A 82 5.72 -14.09 7.37
CA PHE A 82 6.35 -15.39 7.09
C PHE A 82 7.60 -15.68 7.96
N GLY A 83 8.00 -14.74 8.82
CA GLY A 83 9.18 -14.80 9.66
C GLY A 83 9.03 -15.34 11.09
N GLN A 84 7.84 -15.64 11.63
CA GLN A 84 7.76 -16.07 13.05
C GLN A 84 8.42 -17.43 13.35
N SER A 85 8.60 -18.29 12.34
CA SER A 85 9.25 -19.62 12.49
C SER A 85 10.35 -19.89 11.46
N CYS A 86 10.67 -18.93 10.60
CA CYS A 86 11.67 -19.08 9.54
C CYS A 86 12.99 -18.45 9.96
N THR A 87 14.10 -19.15 9.69
CA THR A 87 15.48 -18.68 9.86
C THR A 87 15.68 -17.28 9.26
N ASP A 88 16.50 -16.43 9.88
CA ASP A 88 16.70 -15.01 9.52
C ASP A 88 16.98 -14.73 8.04
N ALA A 89 17.46 -15.72 7.27
CA ALA A 89 17.73 -15.64 5.84
C ALA A 89 16.47 -15.52 4.94
N SER A 90 15.26 -15.62 5.48
CA SER A 90 14.00 -15.61 4.70
C SER A 90 13.12 -14.37 4.94
N ARG A 91 13.60 -13.39 5.72
CA ARG A 91 12.86 -12.16 6.03
C ARG A 91 13.29 -11.03 5.11
N LEU A 92 12.35 -10.15 4.76
CA LEU A 92 12.70 -8.91 4.07
C LEU A 92 13.53 -8.02 4.99
N THR A 93 14.63 -7.50 4.47
CA THR A 93 15.36 -6.37 5.05
C THR A 93 14.47 -5.12 5.05
N ASN A 94 14.84 -4.11 5.83
CA ASN A 94 14.16 -2.81 5.81
C ASN A 94 14.17 -2.19 4.40
N MET A 95 15.30 -2.28 3.69
CA MET A 95 15.42 -1.79 2.32
C MET A 95 14.45 -2.50 1.37
N GLU A 96 14.36 -3.84 1.42
CA GLU A 96 13.43 -4.60 0.58
C GLU A 96 11.96 -4.32 0.94
N ALA A 97 11.64 -4.19 2.24
CA ALA A 97 10.31 -3.81 2.68
C ALA A 97 9.92 -2.40 2.19
N MET A 98 10.87 -1.46 2.18
CA MET A 98 10.69 -0.12 1.64
C MET A 98 10.41 -0.15 0.14
N ILE A 99 11.25 -0.85 -0.65
CA ILE A 99 11.08 -0.99 -2.10
C ILE A 99 9.72 -1.62 -2.42
N ALA A 100 9.34 -2.69 -1.70
CA ALA A 100 8.05 -3.32 -1.90
C ALA A 100 6.87 -2.38 -1.55
N ALA A 101 6.99 -1.58 -0.48
CA ALA A 101 5.98 -0.58 -0.15
C ALA A 101 5.88 0.53 -1.22
N GLU A 102 7.00 0.95 -1.82
CA GLU A 102 7.03 1.89 -2.94
C GLU A 102 6.31 1.33 -4.17
N VAL A 103 6.51 0.05 -4.51
CA VAL A 103 5.78 -0.62 -5.60
C VAL A 103 4.26 -0.61 -5.37
N VAL A 104 3.81 -0.87 -4.14
CA VAL A 104 2.38 -0.76 -3.79
C VAL A 104 1.87 0.68 -3.95
N ILE A 105 2.67 1.68 -3.56
CA ILE A 105 2.33 3.10 -3.72
C ILE A 105 2.18 3.47 -5.19
N ASP A 106 3.09 3.03 -6.05
CA ASP A 106 3.07 3.32 -7.50
C ASP A 106 1.80 2.77 -8.14
N SER A 107 1.44 1.51 -7.82
CA SER A 107 0.19 0.89 -8.27
C SER A 107 -1.05 1.64 -7.76
N LEU A 108 -1.02 2.13 -6.49
CA LEU A 108 -2.10 2.98 -5.98
C LEU A 108 -2.18 4.35 -6.66
N ASP A 109 -1.06 4.93 -7.04
CA ASP A 109 -1.01 6.21 -7.75
C ASP A 109 -1.49 6.08 -9.19
N GLU A 110 -1.30 4.93 -9.85
CA GLU A 110 -1.94 4.61 -11.12
C GLU A 110 -3.45 4.49 -10.98
N PHE A 111 -3.93 3.66 -10.05
CA PHE A 111 -5.36 3.53 -9.79
C PHE A 111 -6.04 4.88 -9.45
N LEU A 112 -5.40 5.71 -8.62
CA LEU A 112 -5.93 7.03 -8.27
C LEU A 112 -6.01 7.98 -9.48
N ARG A 113 -5.02 7.91 -10.40
CA ARG A 113 -5.05 8.69 -11.65
C ARG A 113 -6.23 8.26 -12.54
N GLU A 114 -6.47 6.97 -12.68
CA GLU A 114 -7.62 6.46 -13.44
C GLU A 114 -8.96 6.90 -12.83
N CYS A 115 -9.07 6.87 -11.50
CA CYS A 115 -10.26 7.36 -10.80
C CYS A 115 -10.51 8.85 -11.04
N ASP A 116 -9.46 9.67 -10.94
CA ASP A 116 -9.56 11.13 -11.15
C ASP A 116 -9.92 11.46 -12.62
N ALA A 117 -9.52 10.62 -13.59
CA ALA A 117 -9.89 10.77 -15.00
C ALA A 117 -11.38 10.47 -15.24
N LEU A 118 -11.96 9.50 -14.53
CA LEU A 118 -13.39 9.18 -14.61
C LEU A 118 -14.28 10.27 -13.98
N GLU A 119 -13.79 10.96 -12.95
CA GLU A 119 -14.52 12.06 -12.31
C GLU A 119 -14.53 13.36 -13.15
N LYS A 120 -13.67 13.45 -14.18
CA LYS A 120 -13.60 14.59 -15.12
C LYS A 120 -13.90 14.11 -16.54
N PRO A 121 -15.17 13.87 -16.91
CA PRO A 121 -15.49 13.71 -18.32
C PRO A 121 -15.07 15.02 -19.01
N GLU A 122 -14.15 14.93 -19.95
CA GLU A 122 -13.80 16.07 -20.80
C GLU A 122 -15.10 16.69 -21.29
N ILE A 123 -15.29 17.97 -20.94
CA ILE A 123 -16.24 18.83 -21.63
C ILE A 123 -15.65 19.01 -23.04
N ALA A 124 -15.86 18.01 -23.89
CA ALA A 124 -15.74 18.15 -25.33
C ALA A 124 -16.89 19.06 -25.77
N LEU A 125 -16.69 20.36 -25.59
CA LEU A 125 -17.50 21.41 -26.18
C LEU A 125 -17.41 21.25 -27.69
N VAL A 126 -18.49 20.70 -28.24
CA VAL A 126 -18.90 20.88 -29.63
C VAL A 126 -19.00 22.38 -29.88
N HIS A 127 -18.09 22.95 -30.67
CA HIS A 127 -18.29 24.21 -31.40
C HIS A 127 -17.51 24.17 -32.71
#